data_AF-A0A968BR06-F1
#
_entry.id   AF-A0A968BR06-F1
#
_cell.length_a   1.000
_cell.length_b   1.000
_cell.length_c   1.000
_cell.angle_alpha   90.00
_cell.angle_beta   90.00
_cell.angle_gamma   90.00
#
_symmetry.space_group_name_H-M   'P 1'
#
loop_
_entity.id
_entity.type
_entity.pdbx_description
1 polymer ?
#
loop_
_entity_poly.entity_id
_entity_poly.type
_entity_poly.pdbx_seq_one_letter_code
_entity_poly.pdbx_strand_id
1 'polypeptide(L)'
;TYDIFVDFEGEPYPADDIMMVKYLVFDATGELVEAAEAELVEDGYYTATLSADLTGGLEAGSNQFAAIAVSKRALVPVLETLQFVT
;
A
#
# COMPACT_ATOMS: atom_id res chain seq x y z
N THR A 1 5.60 3.40 9.25
CA THR A 1 4.69 2.32 8.81
C THR A 1 3.37 2.96 8.42
N TYR A 2 2.63 2.34 7.50
CA TYR A 2 1.33 2.79 7.04
C TYR A 2 0.34 1.63 7.09
N ASP A 3 -0.86 1.89 7.58
CA ASP A 3 -1.87 0.87 7.81
C ASP A 3 -2.84 0.83 6.63
N ILE A 4 -3.01 -0.36 6.05
CA ILE A 4 -3.86 -0.63 4.88
C ILE A 4 -4.98 -1.54 5.35
N PHE A 5 -6.21 -1.03 5.28
CA PHE A 5 -7.41 -1.80 5.59
C PHE A 5 -8.08 -2.24 4.30
N VAL A 6 -8.33 -3.54 4.18
CA VAL A 6 -9.03 -4.14 3.06
C VAL A 6 -10.32 -4.75 3.60
N ASP A 7 -11.45 -4.12 3.28
CA ASP A 7 -12.78 -4.59 3.66
C ASP A 7 -13.64 -4.84 2.43
N PHE A 8 -14.70 -5.62 2.62
CA PHE A 8 -15.78 -5.80 1.66
C PHE A 8 -17.11 -5.76 2.39
N GLU A 9 -17.98 -4.85 1.96
CA GLU A 9 -19.28 -4.59 2.59
C GLU A 9 -19.18 -4.24 4.09
N GLY A 10 -18.06 -3.66 4.51
CA GLY A 10 -17.81 -3.29 5.92
C GLY A 10 -17.30 -4.43 6.79
N GLU A 11 -17.04 -5.62 6.22
CA GLU A 11 -16.37 -6.73 6.90
C GLU A 11 -14.91 -6.86 6.43
N PRO A 12 -13.96 -7.16 7.34
CA PRO A 12 -12.56 -7.36 6.97
C PRO A 12 -12.42 -8.48 5.94
N TYR A 13 -11.66 -8.23 4.89
CA TYR A 13 -11.50 -9.18 3.80
C TYR A 13 -10.61 -10.35 4.22
N PRO A 14 -11.03 -11.62 4.06
CA PRO A 14 -10.22 -12.77 4.45
C PRO A 14 -8.86 -12.78 3.74
N ALA A 15 -7.78 -12.87 4.50
CA ALA A 15 -6.44 -12.85 3.93
C ALA A 15 -6.18 -14.07 3.03
N ASP A 16 -6.80 -15.21 3.31
CA ASP A 16 -6.76 -16.40 2.47
C ASP A 16 -7.32 -16.17 1.05
N ASP A 17 -8.27 -15.24 0.91
CA ASP A 17 -8.85 -14.86 -0.38
C ASP A 17 -8.10 -13.68 -1.03
N ILE A 18 -7.10 -13.11 -0.37
CA ILE A 18 -6.16 -12.15 -0.96
C ILE A 18 -4.99 -12.90 -1.59
N MET A 19 -4.66 -12.51 -2.82
CA MET A 19 -3.50 -13.04 -3.54
C MET A 19 -2.24 -12.32 -3.09
N MET A 20 -2.30 -10.99 -3.01
CA MET A 20 -1.17 -10.14 -2.63
C MET A 20 -1.66 -8.71 -2.36
N VAL A 21 -0.97 -8.03 -1.44
CA VAL A 21 -1.08 -6.59 -1.24
C VAL A 21 0.28 -5.97 -1.50
N LYS A 22 0.37 -5.06 -2.46
CA LYS A 22 1.59 -4.32 -2.79
C LYS A 22 1.42 -2.85 -2.52
N TYR A 23 2.50 -2.20 -2.14
CA TYR A 23 2.56 -0.76 -2.09
C TYR A 23 3.69 -0.23 -2.98
N LEU A 24 3.43 0.92 -3.58
CA LEU A 24 4.34 1.66 -4.43
C LEU A 24 4.53 3.05 -3.83
N VAL A 25 5.78 3.51 -3.76
CA VAL A 25 6.11 4.86 -3.30
C VAL A 25 6.74 5.60 -4.46
N PHE A 26 6.17 6.75 -4.79
CA PHE A 26 6.67 7.68 -5.78
C PHE A 26 7.15 8.95 -5.10
N ASP A 27 8.28 9.49 -5.56
CA ASP A 27 8.79 10.77 -5.09
C ASP A 27 8.07 11.97 -5.76
N ALA A 28 8.49 13.17 -5.39
CA ALA A 28 7.99 14.43 -5.94
C ALA A 28 8.31 14.64 -7.44
N THR A 29 9.26 13.88 -8.02
CA THR A 29 9.55 13.91 -9.47
C THR A 29 8.67 12.93 -10.24
N GLY A 30 7.94 12.07 -9.53
CA GLY A 30 7.06 11.03 -10.09
C GLY A 30 7.82 9.73 -10.40
N GLU A 31 9.04 9.57 -9.90
CA GLU A 31 9.84 8.37 -10.04
C GLU A 31 9.44 7.35 -8.97
N LEU A 32 9.45 6.07 -9.36
CA LEU A 32 9.16 4.97 -8.43
C LEU A 32 10.38 4.73 -7.55
N VAL A 33 10.26 5.06 -6.27
CA VAL A 33 11.32 4.92 -5.26
C VAL A 33 11.27 3.53 -4.61
N GLU A 34 10.06 3.00 -4.37
CA GLU A 34 9.90 1.69 -3.76
C GLU A 34 8.69 0.94 -4.31
N ALA A 35 8.85 -0.38 -4.42
CA ALA A 35 7.78 -1.32 -4.70
C ALA A 35 7.97 -2.56 -3.84
N ALA A 36 7.10 -2.76 -2.86
CA ALA A 36 7.20 -3.86 -1.91
C ALA A 36 5.82 -4.43 -1.54
N GLU A 37 5.83 -5.60 -0.92
CA GLU A 37 4.61 -6.28 -0.45
C GLU A 37 4.30 -5.83 0.98
N ALA A 38 3.03 -5.57 1.26
CA ALA A 38 2.58 -5.23 2.61
C ALA A 38 2.53 -6.49 3.47
N GLU A 39 2.85 -6.35 4.75
CA GLU A 39 2.85 -7.46 5.71
C GLU A 39 1.43 -7.67 6.24
N LEU A 40 0.94 -8.91 6.19
CA LEU A 40 -0.34 -9.27 6.78
C LEU A 40 -0.22 -9.25 8.31
N VAL A 41 -1.07 -8.47 8.96
CA VAL A 41 -1.16 -8.43 10.43
C VAL A 41 -2.32 -9.31 10.90
N GLU A 42 -3.52 -9.05 10.36
CA GLU A 42 -4.77 -9.79 10.63
C GLU A 42 -5.66 -9.76 9.38
N ASP A 43 -6.75 -10.52 9.37
CA ASP A 43 -7.72 -10.48 8.25
C ASP A 43 -8.18 -9.05 7.97
N GLY A 44 -8.07 -8.64 6.70
CA GLY A 44 -8.38 -7.28 6.25
C GLY A 44 -7.41 -6.19 6.74
N TYR A 45 -6.31 -6.53 7.42
CA TYR A 45 -5.35 -5.57 7.93
C TYR A 45 -3.91 -5.89 7.52
N TYR A 46 -3.33 -4.97 6.74
CA TYR A 46 -1.97 -5.05 6.25
C TYR A 46 -1.18 -3.81 6.68
N THR A 47 0.11 -3.96 6.92
CA THR A 47 1.00 -2.85 7.23
C THR A 47 2.09 -2.73 6.16
N ALA A 48 2.25 -1.53 5.60
CA ALA A 48 3.35 -1.17 4.73
C ALA A 48 4.50 -0.56 5.56
N THR A 49 5.65 -1.20 5.53
CA THR A 49 6.84 -0.75 6.26
C THR A 49 7.65 0.24 5.42
N LEU A 50 7.27 1.51 5.48
CA LEU A 50 8.08 2.62 4.98
C LEU A 50 9.32 2.79 5.87
N SER A 51 10.49 2.35 5.39
CA SER A 51 11.74 2.48 6.13
C SER A 51 12.16 3.95 6.27
N ALA A 52 12.83 4.28 7.39
CA ALA A 52 13.28 5.65 7.65
C ALA A 52 14.29 6.14 6.58
N ASP A 53 15.11 5.23 6.06
CA ASP A 53 16.02 5.49 4.93
C ASP A 53 15.26 5.88 3.66
N LEU A 54 14.12 5.23 3.40
CA LEU A 54 13.28 5.57 2.24
C LEU A 54 12.68 6.96 2.41
N THR A 55 11.97 7.20 3.52
CA THR A 55 11.29 8.49 3.75
C THR A 55 12.27 9.65 3.92
N GLY A 56 13.49 9.38 4.40
CA GLY A 56 14.55 10.38 4.52
C GLY A 56 15.26 10.69 3.20
N GLY A 57 15.17 9.80 2.21
CA GLY A 57 15.69 9.99 0.86
C GLY A 57 14.70 10.63 -0.10
N LEU A 58 13.42 10.75 0.27
CA LEU A 58 12.41 11.42 -0.55
C LEU A 58 12.73 12.91 -0.67
N GLU A 59 12.69 13.41 -1.89
CA GLU A 59 12.84 14.84 -2.13
C GLU A 59 11.68 15.61 -1.44
N ALA A 60 11.97 16.80 -0.91
CA ALA A 60 10.97 17.61 -0.25
C ALA A 60 9.91 18.03 -1.28
N GLY A 61 8.68 17.55 -1.13
CA GLY A 61 7.61 17.78 -2.10
C GLY A 61 6.40 16.88 -1.91
N SER A 62 5.55 16.84 -2.95
CA SER A 62 4.36 15.97 -2.98
C SER A 62 4.75 14.57 -3.44
N ASN A 63 4.95 13.68 -2.48
CA ASN A 63 5.17 12.27 -2.71
C ASN A 63 3.83 11.55 -2.83
N GLN A 64 3.82 10.40 -3.51
CA GLN A 64 2.61 9.60 -3.71
C GLN A 64 2.83 8.17 -3.25
N PHE A 65 1.93 7.69 -2.41
CA PHE A 65 1.82 6.31 -1.98
C PHE A 65 0.66 5.66 -2.74
N ALA A 66 0.86 4.45 -3.27
CA ALA A 66 -0.21 3.68 -3.90
C ALA A 66 -0.26 2.28 -3.30
N ALA A 67 -1.36 1.93 -2.64
CA ALA A 67 -1.65 0.58 -2.17
C ALA A 67 -2.49 -0.17 -3.21
N ILE A 68 -2.13 -1.41 -3.49
CA ILE A 68 -2.78 -2.28 -4.48
C ILE A 68 -3.10 -3.60 -3.80
N ALA A 69 -4.38 -3.91 -3.65
CA ALA A 69 -4.87 -5.19 -3.15
C ALA A 69 -5.40 -6.03 -4.31
N VAL A 70 -4.89 -7.26 -4.44
CA VAL A 70 -5.34 -8.21 -5.45
C VAL A 70 -6.03 -9.37 -4.75
N SER A 71 -7.32 -9.55 -5.00
CA SER A 71 -8.09 -10.69 -4.50
C SER A 71 -7.99 -11.88 -5.45
N LYS A 72 -8.04 -13.11 -4.92
CA LYS A 72 -8.19 -14.35 -5.68
C LYS A 72 -9.62 -14.53 -6.23
N ARG A 73 -10.60 -13.84 -5.62
CA ARG A 73 -12.03 -13.93 -5.96
C ARG A 73 -12.47 -12.84 -6.92
N ALA A 74 -11.79 -11.70 -6.92
CA ALA A 74 -12.07 -10.59 -7.82
C ALA A 74 -11.10 -10.59 -9.00
N LEU A 75 -11.62 -10.32 -10.20
CA LEU A 75 -10.81 -10.15 -11.41
C LEU A 75 -10.11 -8.79 -11.48
N VAL A 76 -10.64 -7.81 -10.75
CA VAL A 76 -10.16 -6.43 -10.78
C VAL A 76 -9.43 -6.14 -9.47
N PRO A 77 -8.14 -5.73 -9.53
CA PRO A 77 -7.43 -5.29 -8.34
C PRO A 77 -7.97 -3.95 -7.86
N VAL A 78 -7.93 -3.74 -6.55
CA VAL A 78 -8.27 -2.46 -5.93
C VAL A 78 -6.97 -1.68 -5.76
N LEU A 79 -6.97 -0.41 -6.20
CA LEU A 79 -5.85 0.51 -6.01
C LEU A 79 -6.36 1.76 -5.28
N GLU A 80 -5.65 2.13 -4.24
CA GLU A 80 -5.85 3.38 -3.51
C GLU A 80 -4.55 4.19 -3.54
N THR A 81 -4.65 5.46 -3.90
CA THR A 81 -3.49 6.38 -3.95
C THR A 81 -3.68 7.50 -2.94
N LEU A 82 -2.64 7.73 -2.15
CA LEU A 82 -2.58 8.82 -1.19
C LEU A 82 -1.38 9.71 -1.50
N GLN A 83 -1.60 11.02 -1.51
CA GLN A 83 -0.54 12.00 -1.63
C GLN A 83 -0.16 12.50 -0.24
N PHE A 84 1.14 12.61 0.00
CA PHE A 84 1.67 13.12 1.26
C PHE A 84 2.85 14.04 0.99
N VAL A 85 3.08 14.95 1.94
CA VAL A 85 4.23 15.87 1.91
C VAL A 85 5.18 15.48 3.03
N THR A 86 6.48 15.44 2.71
CA THR A 86 7.57 15.29 3.69
C THR A 86 8.19 16.63 4.05
#